data_AF-A0A8T3UXQ2-F1
#
_entry.id   AF-A0A8T3UXQ2-F1
#
_cell.length_a   1.000
_cell.length_b   1.000
_cell.length_c   1.000
_cell.angle_alpha   90.00
_cell.angle_beta   90.00
_cell.angle_gamma   90.00
#
_symmetry.space_group_name_H-M   'P 1'
#
loop_
_entity.id
_entity.type
_entity.pdbx_description
1 polymer ?
#
loop_
_entity_poly.entity_id
_entity_poly.type
_entity_poly.pdbx_seq_one_letter_code
_entity_poly.pdbx_strand_id
1 'polypeptide(L)'
;MIYKGCNGTMMISSESEVVQNNFAYKQLERFLISLSAKYGLDEVLFLEKNPKNNNATDSFYIRAPKDWSVEQIFEVWDCVLDESEEFIQSQGLDSELDMCGISVSNKY
;
A
#
# COMPACT_ATOMS: atom_id res chain seq x y z
N MET A 1 -9.21 -3.68 24.79
CA MET A 1 -9.29 -2.22 24.95
C MET A 1 -9.37 -1.69 23.52
N ILE A 2 -10.54 -1.23 23.06
CA ILE A 2 -10.72 -0.86 21.63
C ILE A 2 -10.18 0.55 21.45
N TYR A 3 -8.98 0.66 20.88
CA TYR A 3 -8.33 1.94 20.58
C TYR A 3 -8.96 2.55 19.34
N LYS A 4 -9.98 3.39 19.49
CA LYS A 4 -10.57 4.18 18.39
C LYS A 4 -9.81 5.50 18.24
N GLY A 5 -9.55 5.94 17.01
CA GLY A 5 -8.84 7.21 16.73
C GLY A 5 -7.47 7.04 16.05
N CYS A 6 -7.16 5.89 15.45
CA CYS A 6 -5.84 5.62 14.88
C CYS A 6 -5.74 6.16 13.44
N ASN A 7 -4.65 6.86 13.10
CA ASN A 7 -4.27 7.06 11.70
C ASN A 7 -3.30 5.94 11.32
N GLY A 8 -3.74 5.04 10.44
CA GLY A 8 -2.89 4.06 9.80
C GLY A 8 -2.42 4.55 8.44
N THR A 9 -1.13 4.44 8.17
CA THR A 9 -0.56 4.60 6.83
C THR A 9 0.32 3.41 6.53
N MET A 10 0.04 2.73 5.42
CA MET A 10 0.85 1.65 4.88
C MET A 10 1.57 2.13 3.63
N MET A 11 2.86 1.81 3.53
CA MET A 11 3.69 2.04 2.37
C MET A 11 3.98 0.71 1.68
N ILE A 12 3.61 0.60 0.40
CA ILE A 12 3.95 -0.52 -0.47
C ILE A 12 5.01 -0.03 -1.46
N SER A 13 6.13 -0.73 -1.54
CA SER A 13 7.19 -0.46 -2.52
C SER A 13 7.68 -1.76 -3.14
N SER A 14 8.24 -1.68 -4.35
CA SER A 14 8.90 -2.83 -4.98
C SER A 14 10.29 -2.45 -5.44
N GLU A 15 11.27 -3.28 -5.05
CA GLU A 15 12.64 -3.22 -5.57
C GLU A 15 12.76 -3.85 -6.96
N SER A 16 11.73 -4.58 -7.43
CA SER A 16 11.72 -5.23 -8.74
C SER A 16 11.67 -4.21 -9.88
N GLU A 17 12.73 -4.18 -10.69
CA GLU A 17 12.80 -3.34 -11.91
C GLU A 17 11.66 -3.63 -12.91
N VAL A 18 11.10 -4.84 -12.87
CA VAL A 18 10.00 -5.25 -13.76
C VAL A 18 8.68 -4.63 -13.32
N VAL A 19 8.45 -4.55 -12.01
CA VAL A 19 7.31 -3.82 -11.44
C VAL A 19 7.49 -2.33 -11.67
N GLN A 20 8.73 -1.79 -11.55
CA GLN A 20 9.11 -0.38 -11.86
C GLN A 20 8.90 0.05 -13.31
N ASN A 21 8.44 -0.84 -14.17
CA ASN A 21 7.92 -0.44 -15.47
C ASN A 21 6.60 0.33 -15.30
N ASN A 22 6.53 1.55 -15.83
CA ASN A 22 5.38 2.47 -15.73
C ASN A 22 4.01 1.84 -16.01
N PHE A 23 3.96 0.77 -16.80
CA PHE A 23 2.73 0.05 -17.10
C PHE A 23 2.24 -0.81 -15.92
N ALA A 24 3.13 -1.52 -15.23
CA ALA A 24 2.79 -2.36 -14.08
C ALA A 24 2.43 -1.52 -12.85
N TYR A 25 3.16 -0.43 -12.58
CA TYR A 25 2.81 0.52 -11.49
C TYR A 25 1.42 1.15 -11.68
N LYS A 26 1.04 1.55 -12.91
CA LYS A 26 -0.31 2.09 -13.16
C LYS A 26 -1.43 1.07 -12.98
N GLN A 27 -1.14 -0.20 -13.25
CA GLN A 27 -2.11 -1.26 -13.01
C GLN A 27 -2.25 -1.55 -11.51
N LEU A 28 -1.12 -1.62 -10.80
CA LEU A 28 -1.09 -1.77 -9.35
C LEU A 28 -1.78 -0.58 -8.66
N GLU A 29 -1.54 0.66 -9.08
CA GLU A 29 -2.23 1.86 -8.58
C GLU A 29 -3.76 1.71 -8.67
N ARG A 30 -4.26 1.35 -9.86
CA ARG A 30 -5.71 1.15 -10.08
C ARG A 30 -6.27 0.03 -9.22
N PHE A 31 -5.50 -1.04 -9.07
CA PHE A 31 -5.87 -2.17 -8.24
C PHE A 31 -5.95 -1.76 -6.76
N LEU A 32 -4.95 -1.04 -6.24
CA LEU A 32 -4.93 -0.52 -4.87
C LEU A 32 -6.06 0.49 -4.62
N ILE A 33 -6.43 1.32 -5.60
CA ILE A 33 -7.61 2.20 -5.51
C ILE A 33 -8.89 1.35 -5.38
N SER A 34 -9.01 0.27 -6.16
CA SER A 34 -10.14 -0.65 -6.09
C SER A 34 -10.20 -1.36 -4.73
N LEU A 35 -9.06 -1.82 -4.21
CA LEU A 35 -8.98 -2.42 -2.87
C LEU A 35 -9.34 -1.41 -1.79
N SER A 36 -8.88 -0.17 -1.94
CA SER A 36 -9.23 0.90 -1.00
C SER A 36 -10.73 1.15 -0.95
N ALA A 37 -11.40 1.17 -2.11
CA ALA A 37 -12.86 1.25 -2.16
C ALA A 37 -13.55 0.01 -1.55
N LYS A 38 -13.00 -1.20 -1.79
CA LYS A 38 -13.54 -2.47 -1.28
C LYS A 38 -13.46 -2.56 0.25
N TYR A 39 -12.33 -2.16 0.83
CA TYR A 39 -12.09 -2.23 2.27
C TYR A 39 -12.49 -0.96 3.03
N GLY A 40 -12.85 0.13 2.33
CA GLY A 40 -13.22 1.39 2.96
C GLY A 40 -12.02 2.20 3.46
N LEU A 41 -10.89 2.14 2.75
CA LEU A 41 -9.70 2.97 3.00
C LEU A 41 -9.90 4.38 2.43
N ASP A 42 -9.29 5.38 3.06
CA ASP A 42 -9.53 6.80 2.77
C ASP A 42 -8.86 7.27 1.47
N GLU A 43 -7.63 6.82 1.22
CA GLU A 43 -6.79 7.40 0.17
C GLU A 43 -5.67 6.45 -0.27
N VAL A 44 -5.35 6.48 -1.57
CA VAL A 44 -4.13 5.90 -2.16
C VAL A 44 -3.34 7.03 -2.80
N LEU A 45 -2.11 7.23 -2.37
CA LEU A 45 -1.18 8.22 -2.93
C LEU A 45 0.00 7.50 -3.58
N PHE A 46 0.23 7.77 -4.86
CA PHE A 46 1.44 7.34 -5.55
C PHE A 46 2.54 8.40 -5.39
N LEU A 47 3.70 7.99 -4.88
CA LEU A 47 4.91 8.82 -4.84
C LEU A 47 5.92 8.26 -5.84
N GLU A 48 6.09 9.00 -6.95
CA GLU A 48 7.18 8.75 -7.89
C GLU A 48 8.54 9.06 -7.25
N LYS A 49 9.52 8.25 -7.62
CA LYS A 49 10.93 8.43 -7.31
C LYS A 49 11.35 9.88 -7.57
N ASN A 50 11.95 10.49 -6.55
CA ASN A 50 12.56 11.81 -6.71
C ASN A 50 13.73 11.70 -7.71
N PRO A 51 13.72 12.43 -8.85
CA PRO A 51 14.78 12.34 -9.84
C PRO A 51 16.17 12.80 -9.34
N LYS A 52 16.24 13.42 -8.15
CA LYS A 52 17.50 13.79 -7.48
C LYS A 52 18.02 12.71 -6.52
N ASN A 53 17.22 11.70 -6.20
CA ASN A 53 17.58 10.62 -5.28
C ASN A 53 17.42 9.27 -5.99
N ASN A 54 18.52 8.80 -6.59
CA ASN A 54 18.55 7.54 -7.35
C ASN A 54 18.22 6.29 -6.52
N ASN A 55 18.13 6.40 -5.19
CA ASN A 55 17.77 5.31 -4.30
C ASN A 55 16.31 5.34 -3.82
N ALA A 56 15.51 6.35 -4.19
CA ALA A 56 14.09 6.33 -3.86
C ALA A 56 13.37 5.32 -4.77
N THR A 57 12.57 4.44 -4.19
CA THR A 57 11.68 3.51 -4.90
C THR A 57 10.31 4.15 -5.09
N ASP A 58 9.67 3.87 -6.22
CA ASP A 58 8.26 4.24 -6.41
C ASP A 58 7.43 3.56 -5.32
N SER A 59 6.56 4.34 -4.65
CA SER A 59 5.88 3.87 -3.44
C SER A 59 4.42 4.29 -3.44
N PHE A 60 3.56 3.42 -2.90
CA PHE A 60 2.15 3.71 -2.65
C PHE A 60 1.89 3.89 -1.17
N TYR A 61 1.19 4.96 -0.81
CA TYR A 61 0.71 5.20 0.53
C TYR A 61 -0.79 4.96 0.59
N ILE A 62 -1.21 4.07 1.47
CA ILE A 62 -2.62 3.76 1.69
C ILE A 62 -3.00 4.21 3.10
N ARG A 63 -4.05 5.03 3.19
CA ARG A 63 -4.52 5.59 4.45
C ARG A 63 -5.76 4.85 4.94
N ALA A 64 -5.70 4.38 6.18
CA ALA A 64 -6.88 3.84 6.86
C ALA A 64 -7.72 4.95 7.52
N PRO A 65 -9.04 4.77 7.64
CA PRO A 65 -9.93 5.70 8.32
C PRO A 65 -9.55 5.92 9.78
N LYS A 66 -9.75 7.15 10.25
CA LYS A 66 -9.39 7.58 11.62
C LYS A 66 -10.15 6.85 12.72
N ASP A 67 -11.34 6.36 12.42
CA ASP A 67 -12.24 5.71 13.37
C ASP A 67 -11.95 4.21 13.54
N TRP A 68 -11.06 3.64 12.74
CA TRP A 68 -10.66 2.24 12.83
C TRP A 68 -9.79 1.96 14.06
N SER A 69 -9.91 0.74 14.57
CA SER A 69 -8.97 0.22 15.56
C SER A 69 -7.69 -0.27 14.88
N VAL A 70 -6.62 -0.36 15.68
CA VAL A 70 -5.35 -0.92 15.24
C VAL A 70 -5.53 -2.33 14.66
N GLU A 71 -6.36 -3.19 15.30
CA GLU A 71 -6.61 -4.54 14.79
C GLU A 71 -7.27 -4.53 13.41
N GLN A 72 -8.30 -3.68 13.20
CA GLN A 72 -8.97 -3.55 11.90
C GLN A 72 -8.01 -3.08 10.80
N ILE A 73 -7.11 -2.16 11.16
CA ILE A 73 -6.10 -1.63 10.24
C ILE A 73 -5.16 -2.76 9.79
N PHE A 74 -4.66 -3.58 10.72
CA PHE A 74 -3.78 -4.71 10.38
C PHE A 74 -4.50 -5.80 9.59
N GLU A 75 -5.72 -6.19 9.97
CA GLU A 75 -6.50 -7.20 9.23
C GLU A 75 -6.73 -6.80 7.76
N VAL A 76 -7.06 -5.54 7.52
CA VAL A 76 -7.25 -5.03 6.16
C VAL A 76 -5.93 -4.92 5.41
N TRP A 77 -4.84 -4.51 6.07
CA TRP A 77 -3.54 -4.46 5.42
C TRP A 77 -3.06 -5.83 4.96
N ASP A 78 -3.15 -6.86 5.81
CA ASP A 78 -2.83 -8.23 5.43
C ASP A 78 -3.62 -8.66 4.18
N CYS A 79 -4.93 -8.38 4.16
CA CYS A 79 -5.77 -8.66 2.99
C CYS A 79 -5.33 -7.88 1.73
N VAL A 80 -4.99 -6.60 1.87
CA VAL A 80 -4.58 -5.77 0.74
C VAL A 80 -3.27 -6.27 0.15
N LEU A 81 -2.37 -6.79 0.98
CA LEU A 81 -1.09 -7.33 0.55
C LEU A 81 -1.24 -8.64 -0.19
N ASP A 82 -1.97 -9.59 0.41
CA ASP A 82 -2.25 -10.89 -0.21
C ASP A 82 -2.88 -10.69 -1.60
N GLU A 83 -3.90 -9.82 -1.71
CA GLU A 83 -4.54 -9.55 -3.00
C GLU A 83 -3.61 -8.81 -3.97
N SER A 84 -2.68 -7.97 -3.48
CA SER A 84 -1.71 -7.26 -4.33
C SER A 84 -0.62 -8.19 -4.85
N GLU A 85 -0.17 -9.14 -4.04
CA GLU A 85 0.78 -10.19 -4.45
C GLU A 85 0.14 -11.11 -5.48
N GLU A 86 -1.08 -11.59 -5.25
CA GLU A 86 -1.83 -12.39 -6.21
C GLU A 86 -2.03 -11.65 -7.53
N PHE A 87 -2.36 -10.36 -7.46
CA PHE A 87 -2.49 -9.52 -8.65
C PHE A 87 -1.18 -9.47 -9.45
N ILE A 88 -0.05 -9.23 -8.80
CA ILE A 88 1.27 -9.15 -9.46
C ILE A 88 1.66 -10.50 -10.08
N GLN A 89 1.48 -11.59 -9.35
CA GLN A 89 1.71 -12.95 -9.88
C GLN A 89 0.82 -13.24 -11.09
N SER A 90 -0.45 -12.80 -11.07
CA SER A 90 -1.37 -12.94 -12.21
C SER A 90 -0.94 -12.16 -13.45
N GLN A 91 -0.16 -11.08 -13.28
CA GLN A 91 0.45 -10.33 -14.38
C GLN A 91 1.73 -11.00 -14.91
N GLY A 92 2.12 -12.16 -14.37
CA GLY A 92 3.34 -12.87 -14.74
C GLY A 92 4.62 -12.21 -14.21
N LEU A 93 4.50 -11.40 -13.16
CA LEU A 93 5.61 -10.71 -12.50
C LEU A 93 6.02 -11.50 -11.25
N ASP A 94 7.32 -11.58 -11.00
CA ASP A 94 7.83 -12.14 -9.75
C ASP A 94 7.40 -11.24 -8.59
N SER A 95 6.74 -11.81 -7.57
CA SER A 95 6.21 -11.06 -6.43
C SER A 95 7.33 -10.78 -5.42
N GLU A 96 8.10 -9.74 -5.68
CA GLU A 96 8.91 -9.05 -4.67
C GLU A 96 8.25 -7.70 -4.36
N LEU A 97 7.03 -7.76 -3.81
CA LEU A 97 6.48 -6.63 -3.07
C LEU A 97 7.07 -6.66 -1.67
N ASP A 98 7.81 -5.63 -1.31
CA ASP A 98 8.24 -5.44 0.07
C ASP A 98 7.35 -4.41 0.74
N MET A 99 6.74 -4.82 1.85
CA MET A 99 6.20 -3.90 2.83
C MET A 99 7.33 -3.16 3.53
N CYS A 100 7.67 -1.97 3.05
CA CYS A 100 8.77 -1.20 3.63
C CYS A 100 8.34 -0.18 4.69
N GLY A 101 7.06 -0.10 5.07
CA GLY A 101 6.68 0.83 6.14
C GLY A 101 5.22 0.78 6.55
N ILE A 102 4.97 0.36 7.79
CA ILE A 102 3.69 0.52 8.47
C ILE A 102 3.85 1.60 9.55
N SER A 103 3.05 2.65 9.47
CA SER A 103 2.94 3.65 10.54
C SER A 103 1.51 3.71 11.05
N VAL A 104 1.30 3.26 12.28
CA VAL A 104 0.05 3.47 13.01
C VAL A 104 0.33 4.51 14.08
N SER A 105 -0.27 5.70 13.94
CA SER A 105 -0.17 6.76 14.95
C SER A 105 -1.50 6.96 15.64
N ASN A 106 -1.50 6.78 16.95
CA ASN A 106 -2.63 7.10 17.81
C ASN A 106 -2.46 8.56 18.24
N LYS A 107 -2.81 9.51 17.36
CA LYS A 107 -2.84 10.93 17.74
C LYS A 107 -4.13 11.19 18.49
N TYR A 108 -4.06 11.05 19.80
CA TYR A 108 -4.99 11.62 20.77
C TYR A 108 -4.95 13.15 20.74
#